data_AF-A0A4Q5S1R0-F1
#
_entry.id   AF-A0A4Q5S1R0-F1
#
_cell.length_a   1.000
_cell.length_b   1.000
_cell.length_c   1.000
_cell.angle_alpha   90.00
_cell.angle_beta   90.00
_cell.angle_gamma   90.00
#
_symmetry.space_group_name_H-M   'P 1'
#
loop_
_entity.id
_entity.type
_entity.pdbx_description
1 polymer ?
#
loop_
_entity_poly.entity_id
_entity_poly.type
_entity_poly.pdbx_seq_one_letter_code
_entity_poly.pdbx_strand_id
1 'polypeptide(L)'
;MKCQSWGGIATLPVLTAVEVWLMEHDASPRYRCHTGHVYSERLLMEKQNEQLEESLWVSIRMLEERRNLLLTMTSPHAENLPHAVQTQHARAAELNKHIGRLKDLLITLSQEKKPKDEGYL
;
A
#
# COMPACT_ATOMS: atom_id res chain seq x y z
N MET A 1 -20.81 16.50 -31.43
CA MET A 1 -20.29 15.13 -31.62
C MET A 1 -21.23 14.19 -30.87
N LYS A 2 -21.92 13.31 -31.60
CA LYS A 2 -23.04 12.49 -31.11
C LYS A 2 -22.52 11.31 -30.30
N CYS A 3 -22.96 11.18 -29.04
CA CYS A 3 -22.81 9.97 -28.24
C CYS A 3 -23.83 8.95 -28.76
N GLN A 4 -23.35 7.90 -29.44
CA GLN A 4 -24.21 6.78 -29.84
C GLN A 4 -24.30 5.76 -28.70
N SER A 5 -25.51 5.22 -28.59
CA SER A 5 -26.05 4.37 -27.55
C SER A 5 -25.68 2.90 -27.70
N TRP A 6 -25.40 2.27 -26.55
CA TRP A 6 -25.82 0.92 -26.11
C TRP A 6 -25.21 -0.33 -26.77
N GLY A 7 -24.74 -1.24 -25.91
CA GLY A 7 -24.59 -2.67 -26.23
C GLY A 7 -23.74 -3.43 -25.20
N GLY A 8 -24.39 -4.19 -24.31
CA GLY A 8 -23.77 -5.35 -23.63
C GLY A 8 -23.49 -5.19 -22.15
N ILE A 9 -24.46 -5.54 -21.31
CA ILE A 9 -24.24 -5.92 -19.92
C ILE A 9 -23.56 -7.29 -19.94
N ALA A 10 -22.29 -7.35 -19.54
CA ALA A 10 -21.64 -8.59 -19.11
C ALA A 10 -21.10 -8.36 -17.70
N THR A 11 -21.94 -8.66 -16.71
CA THR A 11 -21.53 -8.88 -15.33
C THR A 11 -20.50 -10.00 -15.25
N LEU A 12 -19.30 -9.69 -14.79
CA LEU A 12 -18.52 -10.61 -13.96
C LEU A 12 -17.98 -9.82 -12.75
N PRO A 13 -18.35 -10.21 -11.52
CA PRO A 13 -17.83 -9.60 -10.31
C PRO A 13 -16.53 -10.30 -9.94
N VAL A 14 -15.42 -9.57 -9.76
CA VAL A 14 -14.30 -9.92 -8.87
C VAL A 14 -13.32 -8.74 -8.82
N LEU A 15 -13.13 -8.22 -7.60
CA LEU A 15 -12.07 -7.34 -7.11
C LEU A 15 -11.89 -5.94 -7.73
N THR A 16 -12.35 -4.95 -6.97
CA THR A 16 -11.96 -3.54 -7.07
C THR A 16 -10.47 -3.35 -6.74
N ALA A 17 -9.64 -3.27 -7.77
CA ALA A 17 -8.34 -2.62 -7.70
C ALA A 17 -8.10 -1.87 -9.01
N VAL A 18 -8.45 -0.57 -8.99
CA VAL A 18 -8.02 0.46 -9.94
C VAL A 18 -8.26 0.11 -11.42
N GLU A 19 -9.51 0.26 -11.87
CA GLU A 19 -9.83 0.24 -13.30
C GLU A 19 -9.30 1.51 -13.98
N VAL A 20 -8.29 1.35 -14.83
CA VAL A 20 -7.75 2.43 -15.63
C VAL A 20 -8.31 2.34 -17.05
N TRP A 21 -8.91 3.42 -17.54
CA TRP A 21 -9.51 3.46 -18.87
C TRP A 21 -8.46 3.86 -19.92
N LEU A 22 -8.23 2.98 -20.90
CA LEU A 22 -7.36 3.23 -22.04
C LEU A 22 -8.07 4.14 -23.05
N MET A 23 -7.43 5.26 -23.42
CA MET A 23 -7.90 6.13 -24.50
C MET A 23 -7.08 5.82 -25.77
N GLU A 24 -7.60 4.96 -26.65
CA GLU A 24 -6.90 4.49 -27.88
C GLU A 24 -6.76 5.54 -28.99
N HIS A 25 -7.27 6.76 -28.79
CA HIS A 25 -7.44 7.74 -29.87
C HIS A 25 -6.20 8.61 -30.17
N ASP A 26 -5.02 8.27 -29.63
CA ASP A 26 -3.78 9.06 -29.78
C ASP A 26 -2.55 8.15 -29.95
N ALA A 27 -1.46 8.69 -30.52
CA ALA A 27 -0.20 7.99 -30.78
C ALA A 27 0.52 7.49 -29.51
N SER A 28 0.03 7.84 -28.33
CA SER A 28 0.50 7.40 -27.02
C SER A 28 -0.70 7.11 -26.10
N PRO A 29 -0.74 5.93 -25.44
CA PRO A 29 -1.82 5.61 -24.52
C PRO A 29 -1.80 6.56 -23.32
N ARG A 30 -2.93 7.24 -23.10
CA ARG A 30 -3.16 8.08 -21.93
C ARG A 30 -4.08 7.37 -20.95
N TYR A 31 -3.71 7.46 -19.68
CA TYR A 31 -4.42 6.82 -18.58
C TYR A 31 -5.06 7.88 -17.68
N ARG A 32 -6.26 7.59 -17.16
CA ARG A 32 -6.97 8.47 -16.23
C ARG A 32 -7.09 7.84 -14.85
N CYS A 33 -6.72 8.56 -13.80
CA CYS A 33 -7.03 8.14 -12.44
C CYS A 33 -8.46 8.50 -12.05
N HIS A 34 -8.96 7.92 -10.95
CA HIS A 34 -10.34 8.14 -10.48
C HIS A 34 -10.63 9.58 -10.04
N THR A 35 -9.58 10.37 -9.75
CA THR A 35 -9.68 11.80 -9.42
C THR A 35 -9.61 12.72 -10.65
N GLY A 36 -9.49 12.15 -11.86
CA GLY A 36 -9.58 12.89 -13.13
C GLY A 36 -8.26 13.33 -13.75
N HIS A 37 -7.11 13.08 -13.12
CA HIS A 37 -5.80 13.37 -13.71
C HIS A 37 -5.49 12.47 -14.90
N VAL A 38 -4.73 13.00 -15.85
CA VAL A 38 -4.27 12.28 -17.05
C VAL A 38 -2.78 12.05 -16.93
N TYR A 39 -2.35 10.80 -17.07
CA TYR A 39 -0.97 10.37 -16.95
C TYR A 39 -0.52 9.59 -18.18
N SER A 40 0.78 9.61 -18.46
CA SER A 40 1.42 8.57 -19.27
C SER A 40 1.56 7.29 -18.45
N GLU A 41 1.77 6.15 -19.11
CA GLU A 41 1.92 4.84 -18.45
C GLU A 41 2.95 4.85 -17.32
N ARG A 42 4.18 5.30 -17.63
CA ARG A 42 5.29 5.37 -16.66
C ARG A 42 4.95 6.23 -15.44
N LEU A 43 4.40 7.42 -15.69
CA LEU A 43 4.07 8.36 -14.62
C LEU A 43 2.94 7.82 -13.75
N LEU A 44 1.97 7.11 -14.32
CA LEU A 44 0.91 6.47 -13.56
C LEU A 44 1.47 5.37 -12.64
N MET A 45 2.35 4.50 -13.15
CA MET A 45 2.96 3.43 -12.36
C MET A 45 3.81 3.97 -11.21
N GLU A 46 4.61 5.02 -11.48
CA GLU A 46 5.38 5.72 -10.45
C GLU A 46 4.47 6.29 -9.36
N LYS A 47 3.38 6.95 -9.74
CA LYS A 47 2.42 7.52 -8.78
C LYS A 47 1.69 6.47 -7.96
N GLN A 48 1.35 5.33 -8.55
CA GLN A 48 0.75 4.21 -7.80
C GLN A 48 1.74 3.62 -6.79
N ASN A 49 3.00 3.46 -7.17
CA ASN A 49 4.04 2.98 -6.26
C ASN A 49 4.29 3.94 -5.09
N GLU A 50 4.33 5.25 -5.36
CA GLU A 50 4.44 6.27 -4.30
C GLU A 50 3.28 6.18 -3.30
N GLN A 51 2.04 6.08 -3.79
CA GLN A 51 0.85 5.95 -2.93
C GLN A 51 0.85 4.66 -2.11
N LEU A 52 1.34 3.56 -2.69
CA LEU A 52 1.48 2.29 -2.00
C LEU A 52 2.53 2.38 -0.89
N GLU A 53 3.68 3.00 -1.15
CA GLU A 53 4.73 3.22 -0.16
C GLU A 53 4.23 4.08 1.02
N GLU A 54 3.54 5.18 0.73
CA GLU A 54 2.92 6.04 1.75
C GLU A 54 1.95 5.25 2.64
N SER A 55 1.09 4.43 2.02
CA SER A 55 0.10 3.60 2.73
C SER A 55 0.77 2.55 3.63
N LEU A 56 1.88 1.96 3.19
CA LEU A 56 2.69 1.05 4.00
C LEU A 56 3.33 1.76 5.18
N TRP A 57 3.88 2.97 4.99
CA TRP A 57 4.46 3.76 6.07
C TRP A 57 3.42 4.14 7.13
N VAL A 58 2.19 4.49 6.73
CA VAL A 58 1.08 4.72 7.67
C VAL A 58 0.77 3.45 8.46
N SER A 59 0.67 2.30 7.77
CA SER A 59 0.38 1.00 8.40
C SER A 59 1.44 0.60 9.43
N ILE A 60 2.73 0.80 9.09
CA ILE A 60 3.86 0.53 10.00
C ILE A 60 3.73 1.39 11.27
N ARG A 61 3.47 2.69 11.14
CA ARG A 61 3.30 3.59 12.28
C ARG A 61 2.15 3.15 13.18
N MET A 62 1.00 2.78 12.61
CA MET A 62 -0.15 2.28 13.39
C MET A 62 0.18 1.00 14.18
N LEU A 63 0.98 0.10 13.60
CA LEU A 63 1.41 -1.12 14.30
C LEU A 63 2.41 -0.81 15.41
N GLU A 64 3.32 0.15 15.20
CA GLU A 64 4.26 0.60 16.22
C GLU A 64 3.54 1.27 17.40
N GLU A 65 2.55 2.12 17.13
CA GLU A 65 1.68 2.73 18.15
C GLU A 65 0.94 1.66 18.95
N ARG A 66 0.33 0.68 18.28
CA ARG A 66 -0.37 -0.43 18.94
C ARG A 66 0.57 -1.27 19.81
N ARG A 67 1.78 -1.56 19.33
CA ARG A 67 2.80 -2.28 20.11
C ARG A 67 3.18 -1.48 21.35
N ASN A 68 3.44 -0.18 21.19
CA ASN A 68 3.81 0.69 22.30
C ASN A 68 2.68 0.76 23.34
N LEU A 69 1.43 0.87 22.90
CA LEU A 69 0.27 0.85 23.79
C LEU A 69 0.23 -0.43 24.64
N LEU A 70 0.39 -1.60 24.01
CA LEU A 70 0.43 -2.88 24.74
C LEU A 70 1.53 -2.93 25.81
N LEU A 71 2.70 -2.36 25.53
CA LEU A 71 3.81 -2.29 26.48
C LEU A 71 3.60 -1.26 27.60
N THR A 72 2.91 -0.16 27.32
CA THR A 72 2.57 0.83 28.35
C THR A 72 1.47 0.35 29.29
N MET A 73 0.53 -0.46 28.80
CA MET A 73 -0.57 -1.01 29.60
C MET A 73 -0.11 -2.07 30.61
N THR A 74 1.04 -2.71 30.39
CA THR A 74 1.61 -3.67 31.35
C THR A 74 2.27 -2.99 32.54
N SER A 75 2.85 -1.79 32.39
CA SER A 75 3.69 -1.16 33.42
C SER A 75 3.01 -0.82 34.76
N PRO A 76 1.73 -0.38 34.84
CA PRO A 76 1.11 0.07 36.10
C PRO A 76 0.24 -0.99 36.81
N HIS A 77 -0.19 -2.05 36.12
CA HIS A 77 -1.15 -3.05 36.63
C HIS A 77 -0.58 -4.48 36.72
N ALA A 78 0.70 -4.66 36.40
CA ALA A 78 1.36 -5.96 36.31
C ALA A 78 1.54 -6.70 37.63
N GLU A 79 1.61 -6.01 38.76
CA GLU A 79 2.00 -6.63 40.04
C GLU A 79 1.04 -7.74 40.49
N ASN A 80 -0.22 -7.73 40.04
CA ASN A 80 -1.24 -8.68 40.46
C ASN A 80 -1.67 -9.70 39.39
N LEU A 81 -1.28 -9.53 38.11
CA LEU A 81 -1.72 -10.43 37.00
C LEU A 81 -0.56 -10.82 36.06
N PRO A 82 0.30 -11.78 36.45
CA PRO A 82 1.45 -12.22 35.65
C PRO A 82 1.07 -12.77 34.25
N HIS A 83 -0.07 -13.47 34.15
CA HIS A 83 -0.49 -14.09 32.90
C HIS A 83 -0.96 -13.07 31.85
N ALA A 84 -1.64 -11.99 32.28
CA ALA A 84 -2.08 -10.92 31.40
C ALA A 84 -0.88 -10.16 30.81
N VAL A 85 0.13 -9.89 31.65
CA VAL A 85 1.40 -9.27 31.24
C VAL A 85 2.10 -10.12 30.19
N GLN A 86 2.26 -11.43 30.45
CA GLN A 86 2.89 -12.34 29.50
C GLN A 86 2.17 -12.37 28.15
N THR A 87 0.84 -12.38 28.15
CA THR A 87 0.02 -12.38 26.93
C THR A 87 0.18 -11.07 26.15
N GLN A 88 0.19 -9.93 26.83
CA GLN A 88 0.41 -8.62 26.20
C GLN A 88 1.82 -8.51 25.59
N HIS A 89 2.85 -9.00 26.29
CA HIS A 89 4.21 -9.07 25.74
C HIS A 89 4.30 -9.99 24.52
N ALA A 90 3.65 -11.15 24.54
CA ALA A 90 3.62 -12.05 23.39
C ALA A 90 2.99 -11.38 22.16
N ARG A 91 1.87 -10.66 22.34
CA ARG A 91 1.21 -9.87 21.28
C ARG A 91 2.10 -8.74 20.78
N ALA A 92 2.78 -8.02 21.66
CA ALA A 92 3.71 -6.97 21.28
C ALA A 92 4.89 -7.54 20.45
N ALA A 93 5.41 -8.71 20.82
CA ALA A 93 6.45 -9.40 20.07
C ALA A 93 5.98 -9.85 18.68
N GLU A 94 4.74 -10.32 18.54
CA GLU A 94 4.13 -10.65 17.25
C GLU A 94 3.97 -9.42 16.36
N LEU A 95 3.45 -8.30 16.90
CA LEU A 95 3.40 -7.03 16.16
C LEU A 95 4.78 -6.59 15.68
N ASN A 96 5.81 -6.78 16.50
CA ASN A 96 7.18 -6.45 16.12
C ASN A 96 7.67 -7.27 14.91
N LYS A 97 7.28 -8.56 14.81
CA LYS A 97 7.57 -9.39 13.63
C LYS A 97 6.85 -8.87 12.38
N HIS A 98 5.59 -8.46 12.51
CA HIS A 98 4.84 -7.88 11.38
C HIS A 98 5.43 -6.56 10.90
N ILE A 99 5.82 -5.68 11.83
CA ILE A 99 6.53 -4.43 11.52
C ILE A 99 7.82 -4.72 10.74
N GLY A 100 8.60 -5.70 11.19
CA GLY A 100 9.83 -6.12 10.48
C GLY A 100 9.55 -6.55 9.05
N ARG A 101 8.59 -7.46 8.84
CA ARG A 101 8.21 -7.93 7.49
C ARG A 101 7.74 -6.80 6.58
N LEU A 102 6.95 -5.86 7.09
CA LEU A 102 6.49 -4.70 6.30
C LEU A 102 7.64 -3.76 5.93
N LYS A 103 8.61 -3.56 6.84
CA LYS A 103 9.83 -2.78 6.55
C LYS A 103 10.68 -3.47 5.49
N ASP A 104 10.85 -4.79 5.58
CA ASP A 104 11.60 -5.56 4.58
C ASP A 104 10.95 -5.46 3.19
N LEU A 105 9.63 -5.61 3.12
CA LEU A 105 8.86 -5.43 1.87
C LEU A 105 9.06 -4.02 1.29
N LEU A 106 9.02 -2.98 2.12
CA LEU A 106 9.22 -1.60 1.69
C LEU A 106 10.64 -1.39 1.13
N ILE A 107 11.65 -1.98 1.76
CA ILE A 107 13.03 -1.95 1.24
C ILE A 107 13.10 -2.62 -0.13
N THR A 108 12.49 -3.80 -0.30
CA THR A 108 12.46 -4.49 -1.60
C THR A 108 11.79 -3.65 -2.68
N LEU A 109 10.62 -3.06 -2.40
CA LEU A 109 9.90 -2.20 -3.35
C LEU A 109 10.69 -0.93 -3.69
N SER A 110 11.41 -0.36 -2.73
CA SER A 110 12.26 0.82 -2.98
C SER A 110 13.49 0.52 -3.85
N GLN A 111 14.01 -0.71 -3.79
CA GLN A 111 15.18 -1.13 -4.59
C GLN A 111 14.83 -1.34 -6.06
N GLU A 112 13.58 -1.75 -6.36
CA GLU A 112 13.08 -1.85 -7.73
C GLU A 112 12.97 -0.49 -8.44
N LYS A 113 12.92 0.62 -7.68
CA LYS A 113 12.88 1.98 -8.22
C LYS A 113 14.20 2.44 -8.85
N LYS A 114 15.33 1.78 -8.53
CA LYS A 114 16.63 2.17 -9.13
C LYS A 114 16.69 1.71 -10.58
N PRO A 115 16.79 2.62 -11.57
CA PRO A 115 17.07 2.23 -12.94
C PRO A 115 18.36 1.41 -12.98
N LYS A 116 18.38 0.32 -13.75
CA LYS A 116 19.57 -0.53 -13.96
C LYS A 116 20.46 -0.01 -15.09
N ASP A 117 20.29 1.25 -15.46
CA ASP A 117 20.75 1.84 -16.71
C ASP A 117 21.34 3.24 -16.48
N GLU A 118 22.34 3.32 -15.61
CA GLU A 118 23.37 4.38 -15.65
C GLU A 118 24.72 3.76 -16.00
N GLY A 119 24.73 3.13 -17.18
CA GLY A 119 25.92 2.80 -17.95
C GLY A 119 25.82 3.50 -19.30
N TYR A 120 25.85 4.83 -19.29
CA TYR A 120 26.07 5.63 -20.50
C TYR A 120 27.47 6.25 -20.43
N LEU A 121 28.41 5.58 -21.13
CA LEU A 121 29.53 6.25 -21.78
C LEU A 121 29.05 6.73 -23.16
#